data_AF-Q5NV34-F1
#
_entry.id   AF-Q5NV34-F1
#
_cell.length_a   1.000
_cell.length_b   1.000
_cell.length_c   1.000
_cell.angle_alpha   90.00
_cell.angle_beta   90.00
_cell.angle_gamma   90.00
#
_symmetry.space_group_name_H-M   'P 1'
#
loop_
_entity.id
_entity.type
_entity.pdbx_description
1 polymer ?
#
loop_
_entity_poly.entity_id
_entity_poly.type
_entity_poly.pdbx_seq_one_letter_code
_entity_poly.pdbx_strand_id
1 'polypeptide(L)'
;MDNKGNEDKDEKPRFDIVNPSASNSLRELAVHQLGQYVDNAAIGRIVQAAQEIELSRRRILSEHTAIGSRMFQIYHAILTSVQKRFGAGERAQSEADALLYSFAAKALRISRGSAIKYLQAFHHFSDNADAITFLNLGELTILKRADITEEEIQRFIDARKADETYSRKDIIPYIEWSRKTHQELNSVMATLQAAEDQLNESLERQRDLEAQMRAMREQANVSDAQKLAQKEQLDRSTAALNSQANTVESLQVLVQRLTTEKTALQKTLAESKIREVVREVRVEVVPPEYKDVAEAVIEANRQLDEAKAQLREAQQHLGDINVQIQAHESQAADSRSTALRIDGLCADLDDALSKLRATIKSIKKKEHGAALLSLRRRVESFHNELIGLTGA
;
A
#
# COMPACT_ATOMS: atom_id res chain seq x y z
N MET A 1 -0.16 -59.43 -16.19
CA MET A 1 0.07 -59.68 -14.75
C MET A 1 0.05 -58.32 -14.09
N ASP A 2 -1.11 -58.04 -13.53
CA ASP A 2 -1.57 -56.69 -13.26
C ASP A 2 -0.91 -56.08 -12.02
N ASN A 3 -0.56 -54.82 -12.21
CA ASN A 3 0.05 -53.94 -11.25
C ASN A 3 -0.97 -53.65 -10.13
N LYS A 4 -0.87 -54.34 -9.00
CA LYS A 4 -1.61 -53.99 -7.79
C LYS A 4 -1.07 -52.66 -7.27
N GLY A 5 -1.86 -51.62 -7.51
CA GLY A 5 -1.69 -50.30 -6.93
C GLY A 5 -1.64 -50.39 -5.41
N ASN A 6 -0.67 -49.67 -4.88
CA ASN A 6 -0.45 -49.40 -3.46
C ASN A 6 -1.75 -48.87 -2.85
N GLU A 7 -2.31 -49.61 -1.89
CA GLU A 7 -3.41 -49.18 -1.05
C GLU A 7 -2.99 -47.96 -0.23
N ASP A 8 -3.79 -46.90 -0.38
CA ASP A 8 -4.04 -45.76 0.49
C ASP A 8 -3.19 -45.71 1.78
N LYS A 9 -2.08 -44.99 1.70
CA LYS A 9 -1.44 -44.38 2.86
C LYS A 9 -1.65 -42.87 2.81
N ASP A 10 -2.29 -42.37 3.87
CA ASP A 10 -2.31 -40.98 4.29
C ASP A 10 -3.15 -40.00 3.45
N GLU A 11 -4.44 -40.28 3.26
CA GLU A 11 -5.41 -39.19 3.05
C GLU A 11 -5.53 -38.37 4.33
N LYS A 12 -4.79 -37.26 4.38
CA LYS A 12 -5.02 -36.18 5.34
C LYS A 12 -6.51 -35.77 5.27
N PRO A 13 -7.17 -35.45 6.40
CA PRO A 13 -8.54 -34.96 6.37
C PRO A 13 -8.63 -33.73 5.45
N ARG A 14 -9.37 -33.86 4.35
CA ARG A 14 -9.57 -32.81 3.36
C ARG A 14 -10.63 -31.85 3.90
N PHE A 15 -10.18 -30.87 4.68
CA PHE A 15 -11.00 -29.74 5.08
C PHE A 15 -11.25 -28.86 3.84
N ASP A 16 -12.39 -29.02 3.19
CA ASP A 16 -12.75 -28.27 1.97
C ASP A 16 -13.95 -27.35 2.26
N ILE A 17 -13.73 -26.04 2.20
CA ILE A 17 -14.77 -25.02 2.39
C ILE A 17 -15.58 -24.82 1.09
N VAL A 18 -15.02 -25.23 -0.06
CA VAL A 18 -15.59 -24.91 -1.39
C VAL A 18 -16.58 -25.98 -1.84
N ASN A 19 -16.38 -27.23 -1.44
CA ASN A 19 -17.30 -28.33 -1.69
C ASN A 19 -17.53 -29.13 -0.39
N PRO A 20 -18.54 -28.79 0.43
CA PRO A 20 -18.95 -29.66 1.51
C PRO A 20 -19.25 -31.04 0.92
N SER A 21 -18.71 -32.11 1.51
CA SER A 21 -18.96 -33.47 1.02
C SER A 21 -20.46 -33.67 0.86
N ALA A 22 -20.90 -33.96 -0.36
CA ALA A 22 -22.32 -34.15 -0.67
C ALA A 22 -22.91 -35.11 0.36
N SER A 23 -23.85 -34.62 1.17
CA SER A 23 -24.53 -35.42 2.17
C SER A 23 -25.35 -36.47 1.45
N ASN A 24 -24.77 -37.64 1.19
CA ASN A 24 -25.50 -38.79 0.67
C ASN A 24 -26.69 -39.01 1.59
N SER A 25 -27.89 -39.12 1.02
CA SER A 25 -29.08 -39.29 1.83
C SER A 25 -28.93 -40.58 2.65
N LEU A 26 -29.39 -40.57 3.90
CA LEU A 26 -29.30 -41.72 4.82
C LEU A 26 -29.80 -43.02 4.18
N ARG A 27 -30.78 -42.90 3.27
CA ARG A 27 -31.32 -44.00 2.48
C ARG A 27 -30.33 -44.53 1.44
N GLU A 28 -29.63 -43.67 0.70
CA GLU A 28 -28.61 -44.09 -0.27
C GLU A 28 -27.46 -44.81 0.44
N LEU A 29 -27.02 -44.32 1.61
CA LEU A 29 -26.02 -44.99 2.42
C LEU A 29 -26.50 -46.35 2.92
N ALA A 30 -27.75 -46.45 3.39
CA ALA A 30 -28.33 -47.71 3.83
C ALA A 30 -28.46 -48.72 2.68
N VAL A 31 -28.88 -48.28 1.48
CA VAL A 31 -28.94 -49.14 0.29
C VAL A 31 -27.55 -49.59 -0.14
N HIS A 32 -26.57 -48.69 -0.13
CA HIS A 32 -25.19 -49.03 -0.51
C HIS A 32 -24.55 -50.02 0.46
N GLN A 33 -24.73 -49.83 1.78
CA GLN A 33 -24.07 -50.66 2.79
C GLN A 33 -24.82 -51.97 3.11
N LEU A 34 -26.15 -51.95 3.07
CA LEU A 34 -27.00 -53.06 3.54
C LEU A 34 -27.82 -53.72 2.42
N GLY A 35 -27.89 -53.11 1.24
CA GLY A 35 -28.75 -53.59 0.14
C GLY A 35 -28.39 -54.97 -0.42
N GLN A 36 -27.17 -55.44 -0.19
CA GLN A 36 -26.78 -56.82 -0.54
C GLN A 36 -27.36 -57.88 0.41
N TYR A 37 -27.76 -57.48 1.63
CA TYR A 37 -28.16 -58.38 2.71
C TYR A 37 -29.62 -58.20 3.13
N VAL A 38 -30.23 -57.07 2.79
CA VAL A 38 -31.51 -56.63 3.34
C VAL A 38 -32.42 -56.14 2.22
N ASP A 39 -33.70 -56.52 2.26
CA ASP A 39 -34.69 -56.10 1.28
C ASP A 39 -35.12 -54.64 1.47
N ASN A 40 -35.65 -54.02 0.42
CA ASN A 40 -36.02 -52.60 0.42
C ASN A 40 -37.02 -52.22 1.53
N ALA A 41 -37.90 -53.14 1.95
CA ALA A 41 -38.85 -52.88 3.03
C ALA A 41 -38.15 -52.84 4.41
N ALA A 42 -37.20 -53.73 4.67
CA ALA A 42 -36.39 -53.67 5.88
C ALA A 42 -35.40 -52.50 5.87
N ILE A 43 -34.83 -52.13 4.71
CA ILE A 43 -34.04 -50.89 4.57
C ILE A 43 -34.87 -49.67 4.99
N GLY A 44 -36.13 -49.59 4.55
CA GLY A 44 -37.05 -48.52 4.97
C GLY A 44 -37.22 -48.43 6.49
N ARG A 45 -37.42 -49.56 7.17
CA ARG A 45 -37.53 -49.61 8.64
C ARG A 45 -36.22 -49.23 9.34
N ILE A 46 -35.08 -49.68 8.82
CA ILE A 46 -33.75 -49.33 9.35
C ILE A 46 -33.49 -47.83 9.22
N VAL A 47 -33.79 -47.24 8.05
CA VAL A 47 -33.65 -45.80 7.83
C VAL A 47 -34.55 -45.01 8.78
N GLN A 48 -35.80 -45.44 8.98
CA GLN A 48 -36.71 -44.81 9.95
C GLN A 48 -36.14 -44.87 11.38
N ALA A 49 -35.70 -46.05 11.84
CA ALA A 49 -35.10 -46.19 13.16
C ALA A 49 -33.82 -45.34 13.31
N ALA A 50 -33.00 -45.24 12.25
CA ALA A 50 -31.81 -44.40 12.23
C ALA A 50 -32.15 -42.90 12.32
N GLN A 51 -33.21 -42.44 11.66
CA GLN A 51 -33.72 -41.06 11.80
C GLN A 51 -34.20 -40.77 13.23
N GLU A 52 -34.91 -41.71 13.86
CA GLU A 52 -35.34 -41.58 15.26
C GLU A 52 -34.14 -41.50 16.23
N ILE A 53 -33.07 -42.24 15.96
CA ILE A 53 -31.81 -42.15 16.70
C ILE A 53 -31.16 -40.78 16.50
N GLU A 54 -31.12 -40.25 15.28
CA GLU A 54 -30.57 -38.93 14.98
C GLU A 54 -31.34 -37.81 15.72
N LEU A 55 -32.67 -37.85 15.70
CA LEU A 55 -33.53 -36.93 16.46
C LEU A 55 -33.26 -37.04 17.97
N SER A 56 -33.11 -38.27 18.49
CA SER A 56 -32.79 -38.52 19.89
C SER A 56 -31.43 -37.93 20.26
N ARG A 57 -30.42 -38.03 19.38
CA ARG A 57 -29.10 -37.42 19.60
C ARG A 57 -29.18 -35.90 19.64
N ARG A 58 -29.92 -35.26 18.74
CA ARG A 58 -30.13 -33.80 18.74
C ARG A 58 -30.85 -33.33 20.01
N ARG A 59 -31.83 -34.09 20.49
CA ARG A 59 -32.49 -33.82 21.77
C ARG A 59 -31.53 -33.95 22.97
N ILE A 60 -30.68 -34.98 22.99
CA ILE A 60 -29.67 -35.12 24.05
C ILE A 60 -28.74 -33.91 24.08
N LEU A 61 -28.33 -33.39 22.91
CA LEU A 61 -27.51 -32.19 22.82
C LEU A 61 -28.21 -30.97 23.45
N SER A 62 -29.47 -30.72 23.08
CA SER A 62 -30.22 -29.58 23.64
C SER A 62 -30.46 -29.70 25.15
N GLU A 63 -30.64 -30.92 25.67
CA GLU A 63 -30.74 -31.16 27.12
C GLU A 63 -29.42 -30.91 27.85
N HIS A 64 -28.26 -31.23 27.25
CA HIS A 64 -26.95 -30.86 27.82
C HIS A 64 -26.82 -29.33 27.91
N THR A 65 -27.30 -28.63 26.88
CA THR A 65 -27.34 -27.17 26.86
C THR A 65 -28.22 -26.60 27.98
N ALA A 66 -29.41 -27.17 28.16
CA ALA A 66 -30.31 -26.80 29.24
C ALA A 66 -29.69 -27.06 30.62
N ILE A 67 -29.04 -28.21 30.83
CA ILE A 67 -28.35 -28.53 32.09
C ILE A 67 -27.28 -27.50 32.41
N GLY A 68 -26.44 -27.14 31.44
CA GLY A 68 -25.38 -26.15 31.63
C GLY A 68 -25.93 -24.75 31.97
N SER A 69 -26.94 -24.29 31.25
CA SER A 69 -27.62 -23.01 31.51
C SER A 69 -28.23 -22.97 32.93
N ARG A 70 -28.93 -24.03 33.34
CA ARG A 70 -29.50 -24.12 34.69
C ARG A 70 -28.43 -24.20 35.77
N MET A 71 -27.33 -24.92 35.53
CA MET A 71 -26.20 -24.97 36.46
C MET A 71 -25.59 -23.58 36.67
N PHE A 72 -25.43 -22.81 35.59
CA PHE A 72 -24.92 -21.44 35.65
C PHE A 72 -25.86 -20.50 36.42
N GLN A 73 -27.18 -20.64 36.24
CA GLN A 73 -28.20 -19.90 37.01
C GLN A 73 -28.15 -20.25 38.50
N ILE A 74 -28.06 -21.54 38.85
CA ILE A 74 -27.93 -21.99 40.24
C ILE A 74 -26.66 -21.41 40.86
N TYR A 75 -25.54 -21.45 40.13
CA TYR A 75 -24.28 -20.87 40.59
C TYR A 75 -24.42 -19.37 40.91
N HIS A 76 -25.02 -18.59 40.00
CA HIS A 76 -25.21 -17.15 40.22
C HIS A 76 -26.11 -16.86 41.42
N ALA A 77 -27.16 -17.66 41.64
CA ALA A 77 -28.02 -17.52 42.82
C ALA A 77 -27.26 -17.81 44.12
N ILE A 78 -26.43 -18.85 44.14
CA ILE A 78 -25.56 -19.19 45.29
C ILE A 78 -24.54 -18.06 45.50
N LEU A 79 -23.81 -17.68 44.47
CA LEU A 79 -22.76 -16.67 44.53
C LEU A 79 -23.29 -15.33 45.04
N THR A 80 -24.43 -14.86 44.52
CA THR A 80 -25.08 -13.63 44.97
C THR A 80 -25.42 -13.68 46.45
N SER A 81 -25.91 -14.83 46.93
CA SER A 81 -26.28 -15.01 48.35
C SER A 81 -25.05 -15.05 49.27
N VAL A 82 -23.96 -15.70 48.82
CA VAL A 82 -22.70 -15.78 49.55
C VAL A 82 -21.99 -14.41 49.58
N GLN A 83 -21.98 -13.68 48.46
CA GLN A 83 -21.42 -12.33 48.35
C GLN A 83 -22.13 -11.33 49.28
N LYS A 84 -23.45 -11.43 49.45
CA LYS A 84 -24.19 -10.63 50.44
C LYS A 84 -23.72 -10.86 51.88
N ARG A 85 -23.21 -12.06 52.18
CA ARG A 85 -22.78 -12.46 53.53
C ARG A 85 -21.31 -12.18 53.82
N PHE A 86 -20.44 -12.37 52.84
CA PHE A 86 -18.98 -12.30 53.01
C PHE A 86 -18.30 -11.15 52.24
N GLY A 87 -19.07 -10.37 51.47
CA GLY A 87 -18.54 -9.37 50.54
C GLY A 87 -18.14 -9.97 49.19
N ALA A 88 -17.80 -9.09 48.24
CA ALA A 88 -17.25 -9.51 46.95
C ALA A 88 -15.76 -9.83 47.10
N GLY A 89 -15.37 -11.08 46.84
CA GLY A 89 -13.97 -11.51 46.88
C GLY A 89 -13.78 -13.00 46.61
N GLU A 90 -12.53 -13.44 46.53
CA GLU A 90 -12.15 -14.84 46.22
C GLU A 90 -12.73 -15.85 47.22
N ARG A 91 -12.88 -15.43 48.49
CA ARG A 91 -13.50 -16.26 49.54
C ARG A 91 -14.97 -16.57 49.24
N ALA A 92 -15.72 -15.60 48.72
CA ALA A 92 -17.12 -15.80 48.36
C ALA A 92 -17.26 -16.72 47.13
N GLN A 93 -16.37 -16.60 46.15
CA GLN A 93 -16.34 -17.49 44.99
C GLN A 93 -15.99 -18.93 45.41
N SER A 94 -14.96 -19.11 46.23
CA SER A 94 -14.53 -20.43 46.70
C SER A 94 -15.64 -21.15 47.48
N GLU A 95 -16.35 -20.43 48.34
CA GLU A 95 -17.48 -20.97 49.11
C GLU A 95 -18.68 -21.29 48.20
N ALA A 96 -19.00 -20.41 47.24
CA ALA A 96 -20.07 -20.66 46.28
C ALA A 96 -19.79 -21.89 45.40
N ASP A 97 -18.56 -22.05 44.94
CA ASP A 97 -18.07 -23.22 44.21
C ASP A 97 -18.24 -24.50 45.04
N ALA A 98 -17.79 -24.50 46.30
CA ALA A 98 -17.92 -25.64 47.20
C ALA A 98 -19.38 -26.05 47.43
N LEU A 99 -20.26 -25.07 47.63
CA LEU A 99 -21.70 -25.28 47.80
C LEU A 99 -22.34 -25.83 46.52
N LEU A 100 -22.03 -25.26 45.36
CA LEU A 100 -22.52 -25.74 44.06
C LEU A 100 -22.11 -27.19 43.84
N TYR A 101 -20.82 -27.52 44.01
CA TYR A 101 -20.33 -28.89 43.75
C TYR A 101 -20.93 -29.90 44.73
N SER A 102 -21.12 -29.53 45.99
CA SER A 102 -21.78 -30.39 46.98
C SER A 102 -23.25 -30.63 46.61
N PHE A 103 -23.96 -29.58 46.22
CA PHE A 103 -25.35 -29.66 45.76
C PHE A 103 -25.49 -30.50 44.49
N ALA A 104 -24.64 -30.26 43.48
CA ALA A 104 -24.63 -31.01 42.24
C ALA A 104 -24.38 -32.51 42.47
N ALA A 105 -23.44 -32.86 43.35
CA ALA A 105 -23.15 -34.26 43.66
C ALA A 105 -24.29 -34.94 44.43
N LYS A 106 -24.85 -34.28 45.45
CA LYS A 106 -25.85 -34.89 46.35
C LYS A 106 -27.27 -34.87 45.78
N ALA A 107 -27.70 -33.74 45.21
CA ALA A 107 -29.07 -33.56 44.73
C ALA A 107 -29.22 -33.96 43.27
N LEU A 108 -28.28 -33.57 42.40
CA LEU A 108 -28.39 -33.78 40.95
C LEU A 108 -27.67 -35.05 40.47
N ARG A 109 -26.89 -35.71 41.34
CA ARG A 109 -26.03 -36.86 41.00
C ARG A 109 -25.05 -36.55 39.87
N ILE A 110 -24.65 -35.29 39.73
CA ILE A 110 -23.65 -34.83 38.76
C ILE A 110 -22.29 -34.82 39.45
N SER A 111 -21.30 -35.50 38.86
CA SER A 111 -19.95 -35.51 39.42
C SER A 111 -19.35 -34.10 39.48
N ARG A 112 -18.48 -33.85 40.47
CA ARG A 112 -17.76 -32.58 40.60
C ARG A 112 -17.05 -32.19 39.30
N GLY A 113 -16.37 -33.14 38.65
CA GLY A 113 -15.67 -32.90 37.39
C GLY A 113 -16.60 -32.48 36.25
N SER A 114 -17.78 -33.09 36.14
CA SER A 114 -18.80 -32.71 35.16
C SER A 114 -19.36 -31.32 35.44
N ALA A 115 -19.67 -31.01 36.71
CA ALA A 115 -20.16 -29.70 37.12
C ALA A 115 -19.16 -28.57 36.80
N ILE A 116 -17.87 -28.81 37.06
CA ILE A 116 -16.79 -27.87 36.69
C ILE A 116 -16.78 -27.63 35.18
N LYS A 117 -16.86 -28.70 34.36
CA LYS A 117 -16.87 -28.56 32.89
C LYS A 117 -18.07 -27.75 32.39
N TYR A 118 -19.27 -28.04 32.91
CA TYR A 118 -20.46 -27.26 32.56
C TYR A 118 -20.29 -25.80 32.94
N LEU A 119 -19.91 -25.51 34.18
CA LEU A 119 -19.77 -24.13 34.65
C LEU A 119 -18.73 -23.36 33.82
N GLN A 120 -17.58 -23.99 33.55
CA GLN A 120 -16.50 -23.37 32.80
C GLN A 120 -16.83 -23.15 31.32
N ALA A 121 -17.50 -24.11 30.67
CA ALA A 121 -17.93 -23.97 29.28
C ALA A 121 -18.97 -22.84 29.17
N PHE A 122 -19.98 -22.85 30.02
CA PHE A 122 -21.06 -21.85 29.96
C PHE A 122 -20.61 -20.45 30.40
N HIS A 123 -19.61 -20.34 31.26
CA HIS A 123 -18.99 -19.06 31.58
C HIS A 123 -18.15 -18.52 30.41
N HIS A 124 -17.45 -19.37 29.66
CA HIS A 124 -16.59 -18.91 28.56
C HIS A 124 -17.39 -18.60 27.29
N PHE A 125 -18.45 -19.36 27.03
CA PHE A 125 -19.29 -19.22 25.84
C PHE A 125 -20.61 -18.51 26.11
N SER A 126 -20.78 -17.83 27.26
CA SER A 126 -22.04 -17.15 27.62
C SER A 126 -22.52 -16.19 26.54
N ASP A 127 -21.57 -15.54 25.86
CA ASP A 127 -21.82 -14.49 24.88
C ASP A 127 -21.90 -15.07 23.45
N ASN A 128 -21.54 -16.34 23.25
CA ASN A 128 -21.62 -17.05 21.98
C ASN A 128 -22.75 -18.10 22.01
N ALA A 129 -23.97 -17.65 21.70
CA ALA A 129 -25.16 -18.50 21.69
C ALA A 129 -25.06 -19.66 20.69
N ASP A 130 -24.32 -19.48 19.61
CA ASP A 130 -24.12 -20.51 18.60
C ASP A 130 -23.24 -21.66 19.11
N ALA A 131 -22.16 -21.34 19.82
CA ALA A 131 -21.30 -22.34 20.44
C ALA A 131 -22.11 -23.23 21.40
N ILE A 132 -22.95 -22.61 22.24
CA ILE A 132 -23.78 -23.30 23.22
C ILE A 132 -24.85 -24.20 22.57
N THR A 133 -25.31 -23.85 21.36
CA THR A 133 -26.40 -24.55 20.67
C THR A 133 -25.90 -25.73 19.83
N PHE A 134 -24.78 -25.54 19.13
CA PHE A 134 -24.31 -26.51 18.12
C PHE A 134 -23.17 -27.42 18.59
N LEU A 135 -22.53 -27.11 19.72
CA LEU A 135 -21.40 -27.88 20.22
C LEU A 135 -21.75 -28.64 21.49
N ASN A 136 -21.20 -29.85 21.59
CA ASN A 136 -21.33 -30.64 22.81
C ASN A 136 -20.36 -30.16 23.90
N LEU A 137 -20.62 -30.55 25.16
CA LEU A 137 -19.77 -30.19 26.30
C LEU A 137 -18.29 -30.57 26.10
N GLY A 138 -18.03 -31.70 25.43
CA GLY A 138 -16.67 -32.18 25.17
C GLY A 138 -15.91 -31.33 24.16
N GLU A 139 -16.60 -30.77 23.18
CA GLU A 139 -16.10 -29.84 22.16
C GLU A 139 -15.87 -28.46 22.76
N LEU A 140 -16.85 -27.94 23.52
CA LEU A 140 -16.69 -26.69 24.28
C LEU A 140 -15.50 -26.75 25.24
N THR A 141 -15.27 -27.89 25.88
CA THR A 141 -14.10 -28.07 26.77
C THR A 141 -12.77 -27.98 26.00
N ILE A 142 -12.73 -28.40 24.74
CA ILE A 142 -11.53 -28.29 23.89
C ILE A 142 -11.34 -26.84 23.44
N LEU A 143 -12.43 -26.19 22.98
CA LEU A 143 -12.38 -24.84 22.45
C LEU A 143 -12.08 -23.78 23.49
N LYS A 144 -12.34 -24.05 24.78
CA LYS A 144 -11.99 -23.16 25.90
C LYS A 144 -10.47 -22.96 26.09
N ARG A 145 -9.61 -23.75 25.43
CA ARG A 145 -8.17 -23.65 25.67
C ARG A 145 -7.67 -22.25 25.28
N ALA A 146 -6.79 -21.68 26.11
CA ALA A 146 -6.30 -20.32 25.95
C ALA A 146 -5.49 -20.07 24.66
N ASP A 147 -5.04 -21.12 23.99
CA ASP A 147 -4.37 -21.02 22.71
C ASP A 147 -5.33 -20.79 21.55
N ILE A 148 -6.64 -20.94 21.72
CA ILE A 148 -7.66 -20.80 20.67
C ILE A 148 -8.32 -19.43 20.79
N THR A 149 -8.38 -18.70 19.68
CA THR A 149 -9.00 -17.36 19.61
C THR A 149 -10.49 -17.44 19.33
N GLU A 150 -11.25 -16.41 19.72
CA GLU A 150 -12.69 -16.34 19.49
C GLU A 150 -13.07 -16.43 18.00
N GLU A 151 -12.27 -15.83 17.12
CA GLU A 151 -12.47 -15.93 15.67
C GLU A 151 -12.32 -17.36 15.14
N GLU A 152 -11.35 -18.13 15.67
CA GLU A 152 -11.15 -19.52 15.29
C GLU A 152 -12.30 -20.40 15.76
N ILE A 153 -12.84 -20.10 16.95
CA ILE A 153 -14.03 -20.78 17.47
C ILE A 153 -15.22 -20.50 16.55
N GLN A 154 -15.44 -19.25 16.16
CA GLN A 154 -16.55 -18.91 15.27
C GLN A 154 -16.39 -19.57 13.89
N ARG A 155 -15.20 -19.56 13.30
CA ARG A 155 -14.93 -20.26 12.03
C ARG A 155 -15.22 -21.75 12.11
N PHE A 156 -14.84 -22.40 13.22
CA PHE A 156 -15.17 -23.81 13.43
C PHE A 156 -16.68 -24.03 13.58
N ILE A 157 -17.39 -23.16 14.30
CA ILE A 157 -18.85 -23.23 14.46
C ILE A 157 -19.54 -23.08 13.11
N ASP A 158 -19.12 -22.14 12.27
CA ASP A 158 -19.70 -21.93 10.96
C ASP A 158 -19.46 -23.13 10.04
N ALA A 159 -18.25 -23.71 10.08
CA ALA A 159 -17.94 -24.96 9.38
C ALA A 159 -18.81 -26.12 9.89
N ARG A 160 -19.04 -26.21 11.20
CA ARG A 160 -19.88 -27.23 11.85
C ARG A 160 -21.36 -27.08 11.48
N LYS A 161 -21.84 -25.84 11.32
CA LYS A 161 -23.20 -25.54 10.85
C LYS A 161 -23.38 -25.91 9.38
N ALA A 162 -22.35 -25.70 8.57
CA ALA A 162 -22.37 -26.07 7.16
C ALA A 162 -22.25 -27.59 6.94
N ASP A 163 -21.48 -28.28 7.79
CA ASP A 163 -21.22 -29.72 7.69
C ASP A 163 -21.30 -30.43 9.07
N GLU A 164 -22.35 -31.25 9.24
CA GLU A 164 -22.61 -32.02 10.46
C GLU A 164 -21.67 -33.25 10.61
N THR A 165 -20.70 -33.46 9.71
CA THR A 165 -19.72 -34.56 9.82
C THR A 165 -18.54 -34.29 10.75
N TYR A 166 -18.19 -33.01 10.98
CA TYR A 166 -17.04 -32.64 11.82
C TYR A 166 -17.10 -33.22 13.25
N SER A 167 -16.18 -34.10 13.59
CA SER A 167 -16.16 -34.69 14.92
C SER A 167 -15.35 -33.85 15.90
N ARG A 168 -15.49 -34.16 17.19
CA ARG A 168 -14.64 -33.64 18.26
C ARG A 168 -13.13 -33.81 17.98
N LYS A 169 -12.75 -34.86 17.24
CA LYS A 169 -11.34 -35.14 16.88
C LYS A 169 -10.80 -34.13 15.86
N ASP A 170 -11.67 -33.51 15.07
CA ASP A 170 -11.31 -32.67 13.94
C ASP A 170 -11.15 -31.20 14.35
N ILE A 171 -11.55 -30.83 15.58
CA ILE A 171 -11.44 -29.45 16.10
C ILE A 171 -10.02 -28.91 16.01
N ILE A 172 -9.05 -29.62 16.60
CA ILE A 172 -7.66 -29.13 16.66
C ILE A 172 -7.03 -29.11 15.27
N PRO A 173 -7.11 -30.19 14.46
CA PRO A 173 -6.62 -30.15 13.08
C PRO A 173 -7.25 -29.04 12.23
N TYR A 174 -8.56 -28.79 12.38
CA TYR A 174 -9.25 -27.73 11.66
C TYR A 174 -8.72 -26.35 12.06
N ILE A 175 -8.53 -26.10 13.36
CA ILE A 175 -8.01 -24.82 13.85
C ILE A 175 -6.58 -24.59 13.36
N GLU A 176 -5.72 -25.61 13.41
CA GLU A 176 -4.35 -25.53 12.91
C GLU A 176 -4.30 -25.27 11.40
N TRP A 177 -5.14 -25.97 10.64
CA TRP A 177 -5.31 -25.73 9.22
C TRP A 177 -5.80 -24.31 8.94
N SER A 178 -6.86 -23.86 9.63
CA SER A 178 -7.42 -22.52 9.51
C SER A 178 -6.38 -21.43 9.79
N ARG A 179 -5.56 -21.59 10.84
CA ARG A 179 -4.43 -20.70 11.13
C ARG A 179 -3.45 -20.60 9.98
N LYS A 180 -3.04 -21.75 9.46
CA LYS A 180 -2.07 -21.82 8.37
C LYS A 180 -2.62 -21.14 7.12
N THR A 181 -3.86 -21.45 6.75
CA THR A 181 -4.52 -20.83 5.59
C THR A 181 -4.67 -19.33 5.78
N HIS A 182 -4.99 -18.84 6.98
CA HIS A 182 -5.12 -17.41 7.22
C HIS A 182 -3.76 -16.68 7.17
N GLN A 183 -2.69 -17.32 7.65
CA GLN A 183 -1.32 -16.79 7.51
C GLN A 183 -0.89 -16.74 6.04
N GLU A 184 -1.22 -17.77 5.25
CA GLU A 184 -0.96 -17.80 3.81
C GLU A 184 -1.78 -16.74 3.07
N LEU A 185 -3.05 -16.55 3.42
CA LEU A 185 -3.87 -15.48 2.83
C LEU A 185 -3.29 -14.10 3.14
N ASN A 186 -2.88 -13.85 4.38
CA ASN A 186 -2.26 -12.58 4.76
C ASN A 186 -0.93 -12.33 4.03
N SER A 187 -0.12 -13.38 3.82
CA SER A 187 1.11 -13.23 3.03
C SER A 187 0.81 -12.95 1.56
N VAL A 188 -0.17 -13.63 0.97
CA VAL A 188 -0.62 -13.37 -0.41
C VAL A 188 -1.18 -11.96 -0.54
N MET A 189 -2.01 -11.49 0.39
CA MET A 189 -2.52 -10.12 0.40
C MET A 189 -1.40 -9.09 0.49
N ALA A 190 -0.39 -9.33 1.34
CA ALA A 190 0.78 -8.44 1.42
C ALA A 190 1.58 -8.42 0.11
N THR A 191 1.74 -9.57 -0.56
CA THR A 191 2.40 -9.61 -1.88
C THR A 191 1.58 -8.92 -2.96
N LEU A 192 0.26 -9.01 -2.90
CA LEU A 192 -0.65 -8.35 -3.82
C LEU A 192 -0.59 -6.83 -3.64
N GLN A 193 -0.63 -6.34 -2.39
CA GLN A 193 -0.45 -4.93 -2.09
C GLN A 193 0.89 -4.40 -2.60
N ALA A 194 1.99 -5.14 -2.37
CA ALA A 194 3.30 -4.75 -2.87
C ALA A 194 3.36 -4.71 -4.42
N ALA A 195 2.66 -5.63 -5.10
CA ALA A 195 2.57 -5.63 -6.56
C ALA A 195 1.72 -4.45 -7.07
N GLU A 196 0.63 -4.09 -6.37
CA GLU A 196 -0.18 -2.90 -6.68
C GLU A 196 0.63 -1.61 -6.51
N ASP A 197 1.41 -1.49 -5.44
CA ASP A 197 2.27 -0.33 -5.19
C ASP A 197 3.34 -0.20 -6.28
N GLN A 198 3.98 -1.32 -6.67
CA GLN A 198 4.94 -1.34 -7.79
C GLN A 198 4.31 -0.96 -9.13
N LEU A 199 3.07 -1.40 -9.37
CA LEU A 199 2.34 -1.07 -10.59
C LEU A 199 1.96 0.41 -10.62
N ASN A 200 1.52 0.97 -9.49
CA ASN A 200 1.25 2.41 -9.36
C ASN A 200 2.52 3.24 -9.58
N GLU A 201 3.65 2.86 -8.98
CA GLU A 201 4.94 3.53 -9.22
C GLU A 201 5.37 3.43 -10.69
N SER A 202 5.12 2.29 -11.35
CA SER A 202 5.38 2.14 -12.79
C SER A 202 4.47 3.03 -13.64
N LEU A 203 3.19 3.17 -13.26
CA LEU A 203 2.24 4.05 -13.95
C LEU A 203 2.61 5.53 -13.79
N GLU A 204 3.05 5.94 -12.60
CA GLU A 204 3.54 7.31 -12.36
C GLU A 204 4.80 7.60 -13.19
N ARG A 205 5.78 6.69 -13.18
CA ARG A 205 6.97 6.80 -14.03
C ARG A 205 6.62 6.88 -15.52
N GLN A 206 5.63 6.11 -15.97
CA GLN A 206 5.16 6.18 -17.35
C GLN A 206 4.54 7.56 -17.66
N ARG A 207 3.71 8.10 -16.77
CA ARG A 207 3.12 9.44 -16.93
C ARG A 207 4.18 10.53 -17.00
N ASP A 208 5.20 10.46 -16.15
CA ASP A 208 6.31 11.42 -16.16
C ASP A 208 7.11 11.34 -17.45
N LEU A 209 7.40 10.13 -17.95
CA LEU A 209 8.06 9.93 -19.23
C LEU A 209 7.21 10.45 -20.41
N GLU A 210 5.90 10.23 -20.39
CA GLU A 210 4.99 10.78 -21.40
C GLU A 210 4.96 12.32 -21.37
N ALA A 211 4.97 12.92 -20.19
CA ALA A 211 5.05 14.37 -20.03
C ALA A 211 6.38 14.93 -20.56
N GLN A 212 7.50 14.28 -20.24
CA GLN A 212 8.83 14.64 -20.76
C GLN A 212 8.90 14.50 -22.29
N MET A 213 8.35 13.43 -22.86
CA MET A 213 8.28 13.25 -24.32
C MET A 213 7.48 14.35 -24.99
N ARG A 214 6.34 14.77 -24.40
CA ARG A 214 5.56 15.91 -24.91
C ARG A 214 6.35 17.20 -24.86
N ALA A 215 7.01 17.49 -23.75
CA ALA A 215 7.84 18.69 -23.60
C ALA A 215 9.00 18.72 -24.62
N MET A 216 9.69 17.59 -24.82
CA MET A 216 10.76 17.49 -25.82
C MET A 216 10.25 17.66 -27.25
N ARG A 217 9.07 17.11 -27.58
CA ARG A 217 8.45 17.32 -28.90
C ARG A 217 8.10 18.79 -29.13
N GLU A 218 7.57 19.46 -28.11
CA GLU A 218 7.27 20.89 -28.20
C GLU A 218 8.55 21.71 -28.39
N GLN A 219 9.61 21.41 -27.64
CA GLN A 219 10.90 22.07 -27.79
C GLN A 219 11.51 21.83 -29.19
N ALA A 220 11.37 20.62 -29.73
CA ALA A 220 11.80 20.31 -31.09
C ALA A 220 11.02 21.14 -32.12
N ASN A 221 9.70 21.24 -31.99
CA ASN A 221 8.86 22.05 -32.86
C ASN A 221 9.25 23.54 -32.82
N VAL A 222 9.49 24.09 -31.62
CA VAL A 222 9.94 25.48 -31.44
C VAL A 222 11.31 25.70 -32.08
N SER A 223 12.25 24.76 -31.90
CA SER A 223 13.58 24.82 -32.51
C SER A 223 13.52 24.78 -34.04
N ASP A 224 12.67 23.92 -34.61
CA ASP A 224 12.48 23.83 -36.06
C ASP A 224 11.82 25.10 -36.61
N ALA A 225 10.85 25.69 -35.90
CA ALA A 225 10.26 26.99 -36.26
C ALA A 225 11.31 28.12 -36.22
N GLN A 226 12.18 28.15 -35.21
CA GLN A 226 13.28 29.13 -35.12
C GLN A 226 14.28 28.97 -36.25
N LYS A 227 14.66 27.74 -36.61
CA LYS A 227 15.55 27.47 -37.76
C LYS A 227 14.92 27.93 -39.07
N LEU A 228 13.62 27.68 -39.26
CA LEU A 228 12.91 28.15 -40.44
C LEU A 228 12.90 29.67 -40.52
N ALA A 229 12.57 30.35 -39.41
CA ALA A 229 12.60 31.81 -39.33
C ALA A 229 14.00 32.40 -39.58
N GLN A 230 15.05 31.79 -39.03
CA GLN A 230 16.44 32.20 -39.30
C GLN A 230 16.82 32.02 -40.77
N LYS A 231 16.40 30.90 -41.38
CA LYS A 231 16.64 30.66 -42.80
C LYS A 231 15.94 31.70 -43.67
N GLU A 232 14.67 32.01 -43.38
CA GLU A 232 13.95 33.08 -44.08
C GLU A 232 14.61 34.45 -43.89
N GLN A 233 15.13 34.75 -42.69
CA GLN A 233 15.85 36.00 -42.43
C GLN A 233 17.18 36.06 -43.20
N LEU A 234 17.92 34.96 -43.27
CA LEU A 234 19.14 34.85 -44.08
C LEU A 234 18.84 35.03 -45.57
N ASP A 235 17.77 34.42 -46.09
CA ASP A 235 17.36 34.57 -47.49
C ASP A 235 16.99 36.03 -47.80
N ARG A 236 16.23 36.70 -46.90
CA ARG A 236 15.92 38.14 -47.03
C ARG A 236 17.17 39.03 -46.98
N SER A 237 18.09 38.76 -46.04
CA SER A 237 19.34 39.51 -45.93
C SER A 237 20.22 39.31 -47.16
N THR A 238 20.27 38.09 -47.70
CA THR A 238 21.04 37.79 -48.91
C THR A 238 20.43 38.51 -50.13
N ALA A 239 19.11 38.53 -50.25
CA ALA A 239 18.42 39.31 -51.29
C ALA A 239 18.69 40.82 -51.17
N ALA A 240 18.69 41.37 -49.95
CA ALA A 240 19.02 42.77 -49.69
C ALA A 240 20.49 43.11 -49.99
N LEU A 241 21.43 42.22 -49.66
CA LEU A 241 22.84 42.37 -50.02
C LEU A 241 23.03 42.33 -51.54
N ASN A 242 22.33 41.44 -52.24
CA ASN A 242 22.38 41.38 -53.71
C ASN A 242 21.80 42.64 -54.36
N SER A 243 20.69 43.18 -53.84
CA SER A 243 20.14 44.45 -54.34
C SER A 243 21.09 45.61 -54.05
N GLN A 244 21.71 45.65 -52.87
CA GLN A 244 22.70 46.66 -52.52
C GLN A 244 23.96 46.54 -53.40
N ALA A 245 24.44 45.33 -53.66
CA ALA A 245 25.55 45.08 -54.59
C ALA A 245 25.24 45.64 -55.98
N ASN A 246 24.03 45.40 -56.51
CA ASN A 246 23.58 45.97 -57.77
C ASN A 246 23.54 47.51 -57.73
N THR A 247 23.10 48.11 -56.62
CA THR A 247 23.12 49.57 -56.48
C THR A 247 24.54 50.13 -56.44
N VAL A 248 25.47 49.48 -55.73
CA VAL A 248 26.89 49.88 -55.68
C VAL A 248 27.53 49.77 -57.06
N GLU A 249 27.24 48.70 -57.80
CA GLU A 249 27.72 48.54 -59.17
C GLU A 249 27.20 49.66 -60.08
N SER A 250 25.90 50.01 -59.97
CA SER A 250 25.34 51.14 -60.71
C SER A 250 25.98 52.49 -60.34
N LEU A 251 26.27 52.70 -59.05
CA LEU A 251 26.97 53.89 -58.57
C LEU A 251 28.42 53.92 -59.06
N GLN A 252 29.12 52.79 -59.12
CA GLN A 252 30.46 52.71 -59.69
C GLN A 252 30.47 53.11 -61.17
N VAL A 253 29.51 52.64 -61.96
CA VAL A 253 29.35 53.05 -63.37
C VAL A 253 29.08 54.56 -63.48
N LEU A 254 28.25 55.10 -62.60
CA LEU A 254 27.90 56.52 -62.59
C LEU A 254 29.11 57.39 -62.16
N VAL A 255 29.87 56.95 -61.17
CA VAL A 255 31.14 57.57 -60.75
C VAL A 255 32.16 57.54 -61.90
N GLN A 256 32.31 56.40 -62.59
CA GLN A 256 33.19 56.31 -63.76
C GLN A 256 32.78 57.31 -64.84
N ARG A 257 31.49 57.41 -65.17
CA ARG A 257 30.96 58.39 -66.12
C ARG A 257 31.21 59.84 -65.68
N LEU A 258 30.96 60.16 -64.41
CA LEU A 258 31.23 61.50 -63.88
C LEU A 258 32.72 61.82 -63.87
N THR A 259 33.59 60.84 -63.62
CA THR A 259 35.04 61.05 -63.71
C THR A 259 35.52 61.29 -65.14
N THR A 260 34.93 60.64 -66.15
CA THR A 260 35.26 60.92 -67.56
C THR A 260 34.72 62.28 -68.00
N GLU A 261 33.52 62.67 -67.57
CA GLU A 261 33.00 64.04 -67.79
C GLU A 261 33.86 65.08 -67.09
N LYS A 262 34.29 64.85 -65.84
CA LYS A 262 35.19 65.75 -65.11
C LYS A 262 36.52 65.91 -65.83
N THR A 263 37.13 64.84 -66.33
CA THR A 263 38.41 64.95 -67.07
C THR A 263 38.22 65.66 -68.41
N ALA A 264 37.10 65.44 -69.11
CA ALA A 264 36.73 66.19 -70.31
C ALA A 264 36.48 67.69 -70.01
N LEU A 265 35.80 68.01 -68.91
CA LEU A 265 35.57 69.37 -68.45
C LEU A 265 36.87 70.05 -67.98
N GLN A 266 37.77 69.33 -67.30
CA GLN A 266 39.10 69.84 -66.98
C GLN A 266 39.94 70.11 -68.23
N LYS A 267 39.79 69.28 -69.27
CA LYS A 267 40.44 69.49 -70.56
C LYS A 267 39.89 70.71 -71.29
N THR A 268 38.57 70.89 -71.31
CA THR A 268 37.93 72.11 -71.87
C THR A 268 38.20 73.35 -71.02
N LEU A 269 38.38 73.23 -69.71
CA LEU A 269 38.85 74.31 -68.82
C LEU A 269 40.32 74.67 -69.10
N ALA A 270 41.15 73.67 -69.41
CA ALA A 270 42.53 73.88 -69.87
C ALA A 270 42.57 74.54 -71.26
N GLU A 271 41.61 74.24 -72.13
CA GLU A 271 41.44 74.88 -73.45
C GLU A 271 40.85 76.30 -73.36
N SER A 272 40.05 76.60 -72.32
CA SER A 272 39.48 77.95 -72.07
C SER A 272 40.38 78.87 -71.22
N LYS A 273 41.59 78.43 -70.88
CA LYS A 273 42.64 79.24 -70.22
C LYS A 273 43.44 80.15 -71.18
N ILE A 274 42.81 80.66 -72.24
CA ILE A 274 43.26 81.85 -72.98
C ILE A 274 42.11 82.87 -72.98
N ARG A 275 41.79 83.41 -71.81
CA ARG A 275 41.33 84.79 -71.59
C ARG A 275 41.14 85.03 -70.10
N GLU A 276 42.05 85.83 -69.58
CA GLU A 276 42.04 86.45 -68.25
C GLU A 276 40.84 87.42 -68.13
N VAL A 277 40.13 87.45 -66.99
CA VAL A 277 39.80 88.67 -66.23
C VAL A 277 39.50 88.28 -64.78
N VAL A 278 40.22 88.92 -63.87
CA VAL A 278 40.07 88.89 -62.40
C VAL A 278 38.91 89.80 -61.96
N ARG A 279 38.12 89.36 -60.97
CA ARG A 279 37.38 90.28 -60.07
C ARG A 279 37.16 89.66 -58.68
N GLU A 280 37.72 90.30 -57.65
CA GLU A 280 37.49 90.01 -56.23
C GLU A 280 36.08 90.44 -55.80
N VAL A 281 35.39 89.62 -54.98
CA VAL A 281 34.36 90.08 -54.02
C VAL A 281 34.39 89.17 -52.77
N ARG A 282 34.32 89.80 -51.59
CA ARG A 282 34.43 89.25 -50.24
C ARG A 282 33.10 88.74 -49.66
N VAL A 283 33.18 87.53 -49.08
CA VAL A 283 32.64 86.97 -47.80
C VAL A 283 31.12 86.89 -47.54
N GLU A 284 30.81 85.80 -46.81
CA GLU A 284 29.66 85.48 -45.94
C GLU A 284 28.48 84.76 -46.58
N VAL A 285 28.49 83.42 -46.57
CA VAL A 285 27.35 82.59 -46.10
C VAL A 285 27.89 81.23 -45.61
N VAL A 286 27.56 80.88 -44.36
CA VAL A 286 27.76 79.55 -43.76
C VAL A 286 26.92 78.52 -44.52
N PRO A 287 27.47 77.35 -44.91
CA PRO A 287 26.75 76.34 -45.69
C PRO A 287 25.47 75.84 -44.99
N PRO A 288 24.40 75.50 -45.74
CA PRO A 288 23.11 75.03 -45.22
C PRO A 288 23.14 73.63 -44.59
N GLU A 289 24.32 73.05 -44.37
CA GLU A 289 24.52 71.71 -43.81
C GLU A 289 24.31 71.64 -42.28
N TYR A 290 24.10 72.79 -41.62
CA TYR A 290 23.80 72.85 -40.17
C TYR A 290 22.31 72.73 -39.82
N LYS A 291 21.42 72.50 -40.78
CA LYS A 291 20.02 72.12 -40.47
C LYS A 291 19.86 70.61 -40.22
N ASP A 292 20.68 69.78 -40.86
CA ASP A 292 20.58 68.31 -40.76
C ASP A 292 21.29 67.78 -39.48
N VAL A 293 22.38 68.42 -39.06
CA VAL A 293 23.09 68.04 -37.82
C VAL A 293 22.27 68.35 -36.57
N ALA A 294 21.51 69.45 -36.57
CA ALA A 294 20.63 69.80 -35.45
C ALA A 294 19.45 68.83 -35.34
N GLU A 295 18.84 68.44 -36.46
CA GLU A 295 17.78 67.42 -36.49
C GLU A 295 18.32 66.03 -36.13
N ALA A 296 19.51 65.65 -36.61
CA ALA A 296 20.17 64.39 -36.26
C ALA A 296 20.52 64.32 -34.76
N VAL A 297 20.93 65.43 -34.14
CA VAL A 297 21.19 65.50 -32.69
C VAL A 297 19.90 65.45 -31.88
N ILE A 298 18.80 66.02 -32.38
CA ILE A 298 17.49 65.95 -31.72
C ILE A 298 16.95 64.51 -31.78
N GLU A 299 17.02 63.84 -32.93
CA GLU A 299 16.57 62.44 -33.07
C GLU A 299 17.48 61.47 -32.30
N ALA A 300 18.80 61.70 -32.28
CA ALA A 300 19.73 60.92 -31.46
C ALA A 300 19.45 61.11 -29.95
N ASN A 301 19.10 62.32 -29.50
CA ASN A 301 18.69 62.54 -28.11
C ASN A 301 17.34 61.86 -27.79
N ARG A 302 16.39 61.85 -28.73
CA ARG A 302 15.11 61.14 -28.57
C ARG A 302 15.32 59.62 -28.42
N GLN A 303 16.17 59.04 -29.26
CA GLN A 303 16.56 57.62 -29.18
C GLN A 303 17.34 57.31 -27.90
N LEU A 304 18.20 58.24 -27.45
CA LEU A 304 18.91 58.12 -26.18
C LEU A 304 17.95 58.11 -24.98
N ASP A 305 16.91 58.94 -25.02
CA ASP A 305 15.92 59.00 -23.94
C ASP A 305 14.97 57.79 -23.94
N GLU A 306 14.58 57.27 -25.11
CA GLU A 306 13.88 55.98 -25.24
C GLU A 306 14.73 54.81 -24.72
N ALA A 307 16.01 54.77 -25.08
CA ALA A 307 16.94 53.75 -24.59
C ALA A 307 17.14 53.84 -23.07
N LYS A 308 17.20 55.05 -22.50
CA LYS A 308 17.24 55.25 -21.03
C LYS A 308 15.97 54.80 -20.34
N ALA A 309 14.81 55.00 -20.97
CA ALA A 309 13.52 54.53 -20.43
C ALA A 309 13.47 53.00 -20.39
N GLN A 310 13.84 52.34 -21.51
CA GLN A 310 13.94 50.87 -21.57
C GLN A 310 14.98 50.32 -20.59
N LEU A 311 16.10 51.01 -20.40
CA LEU A 311 17.13 50.62 -19.44
C LEU A 311 16.61 50.70 -17.99
N ARG A 312 15.83 51.74 -17.64
CA ARG A 312 15.19 51.82 -16.32
C ARG A 312 14.18 50.71 -16.10
N GLU A 313 13.36 50.42 -17.10
CA GLU A 313 12.33 49.38 -17.03
C GLU A 313 12.97 47.98 -16.89
N ALA A 314 14.04 47.71 -17.65
CA ALA A 314 14.83 46.50 -17.51
C ALA A 314 15.54 46.39 -16.14
N GLN A 315 16.05 47.50 -15.60
CA GLN A 315 16.62 47.54 -14.25
C GLN A 315 15.57 47.27 -13.17
N GLN A 316 14.34 47.77 -13.35
CA GLN A 316 13.22 47.51 -12.45
C GLN A 316 12.80 46.04 -12.50
N HIS A 317 12.65 45.48 -13.70
CA HIS A 317 12.37 44.06 -13.90
C HIS A 317 13.45 43.15 -13.31
N LEU A 318 14.72 43.49 -13.46
CA LEU A 318 15.82 42.76 -12.81
C LEU A 318 15.74 42.83 -11.29
N GLY A 319 15.38 43.99 -10.73
CA GLY A 319 15.13 44.16 -9.29
C GLY A 319 14.03 43.23 -8.79
N ASP A 320 12.89 43.20 -9.48
CA ASP A 320 11.74 42.37 -9.11
C ASP A 320 12.05 40.87 -9.20
N ILE A 321 12.75 40.45 -10.27
CA ILE A 321 13.22 39.06 -10.42
C ILE A 321 14.17 38.69 -9.29
N ASN A 322 15.08 39.59 -8.90
CA ASN A 322 16.04 39.30 -7.84
C ASN A 322 15.35 39.16 -6.46
N VAL A 323 14.30 39.93 -6.20
CA VAL A 323 13.45 39.78 -5.01
C VAL A 323 12.70 38.44 -5.03
N GLN A 324 12.17 38.03 -6.19
CA GLN A 324 11.51 36.73 -6.33
C GLN A 324 12.48 35.56 -6.13
N ILE A 325 13.71 35.66 -6.64
CA ILE A 325 14.76 34.65 -6.43
C ILE A 325 15.10 34.53 -4.94
N GLN A 326 15.30 35.66 -4.23
CA GLN A 326 15.56 35.63 -2.79
C GLN A 326 14.39 35.02 -1.99
N ALA A 327 13.14 35.30 -2.37
CA ALA A 327 11.97 34.70 -1.73
C ALA A 327 11.90 33.18 -1.95
N HIS A 328 12.17 32.72 -3.18
CA HIS A 328 12.23 31.29 -3.50
C HIS A 328 13.38 30.57 -2.79
N GLU A 329 14.55 31.20 -2.69
CA GLU A 329 15.70 30.63 -1.95
C GLU A 329 15.40 30.51 -0.46
N SER A 330 14.75 31.50 0.15
CA SER A 330 14.30 31.43 1.55
C SER A 330 13.30 30.30 1.75
N GLN A 331 12.31 30.17 0.87
CA GLN A 331 11.29 29.11 0.97
C GLN A 331 11.88 27.70 0.77
N ALA A 332 12.87 27.57 -0.11
CA ALA A 332 13.61 26.33 -0.32
C ALA A 332 14.48 25.96 0.90
N ALA A 333 15.11 26.94 1.54
CA ALA A 333 15.86 26.74 2.78
C ALA A 333 14.96 26.27 3.93
N ASP A 334 13.79 26.89 4.08
CA ASP A 334 12.80 26.50 5.09
C ASP A 334 12.27 25.07 4.84
N SER A 335 12.00 24.73 3.58
CA SER A 335 11.55 23.38 3.19
C SER A 335 12.62 22.31 3.43
N ARG A 336 13.90 22.65 3.25
CA ARG A 336 15.02 21.76 3.63
C ARG A 336 15.12 21.57 5.13
N SER A 337 14.91 22.64 5.90
CA SER A 337 14.94 22.59 7.37
C SER A 337 13.83 21.71 7.92
N THR A 338 12.62 21.78 7.35
CA THR A 338 11.50 20.92 7.74
C THR A 338 11.73 19.47 7.35
N ALA A 339 12.26 19.20 6.15
CA ALA A 339 12.62 17.84 5.73
C ALA A 339 13.64 17.19 6.68
N LEU A 340 14.71 17.92 7.05
CA LEU A 340 15.71 17.43 8.01
C LEU A 340 15.13 17.15 9.39
N ARG A 341 14.15 17.96 9.84
CA ARG A 341 13.43 17.70 11.10
C ARG A 341 12.57 16.44 11.02
N ILE A 342 11.90 16.21 9.89
CA ILE A 342 11.07 15.01 9.67
C ILE A 342 11.95 13.76 9.67
N ASP A 343 13.07 13.79 8.95
CA ASP A 343 14.03 12.68 8.92
C ASP A 343 14.60 12.36 10.31
N GLY A 344 14.90 13.40 11.11
CA GLY A 344 15.32 13.23 12.50
C GLY A 344 14.24 12.57 13.37
N LEU A 345 12.99 13.00 13.25
CA LEU A 345 11.87 12.38 13.98
C LEU A 345 11.63 10.92 13.58
N CYS A 346 11.79 10.59 12.30
CA CYS A 346 11.73 9.21 11.82
C CYS A 346 12.83 8.34 12.45
N ALA A 347 14.07 8.84 12.49
CA ALA A 347 15.18 8.13 13.11
C ALA A 347 14.97 7.89 14.62
N ASP A 348 14.46 8.91 15.33
CA ASP A 348 14.13 8.79 16.77
C ASP A 348 13.02 7.77 17.02
N LEU A 349 12.00 7.72 16.14
CA LEU A 349 10.92 6.74 16.22
C LEU A 349 11.43 5.31 15.97
N ASP A 350 12.30 5.12 14.99
CA ASP A 350 12.90 3.82 14.69
C ASP A 350 13.77 3.32 15.84
N ASP A 351 14.55 4.20 16.48
CA ASP A 351 15.33 3.86 17.66
C ASP A 351 14.43 3.49 18.85
N ALA A 352 13.33 4.23 19.06
CA ALA A 352 12.34 3.90 20.09
C ALA A 352 11.67 2.54 19.84
N LEU A 353 11.29 2.23 18.59
CA LEU A 353 10.73 0.93 18.21
C LEU A 353 11.74 -0.21 18.37
N SER A 354 13.01 0.03 18.03
CA SER A 354 14.10 -0.93 18.25
C SER A 354 14.29 -1.23 19.74
N LYS A 355 14.32 -0.19 20.58
CA LYS A 355 14.38 -0.32 22.05
C LYS A 355 13.19 -1.08 22.61
N LEU A 356 11.97 -0.79 22.15
CA LEU A 356 10.74 -1.51 22.53
C LEU A 356 10.82 -3.00 22.17
N ARG A 357 11.21 -3.32 20.93
CA ARG A 357 11.39 -4.70 20.48
C ARG A 357 12.46 -5.42 21.32
N ALA A 358 13.56 -4.76 21.64
CA ALA A 358 14.61 -5.30 22.49
C ALA A 358 14.12 -5.57 23.93
N THR A 359 13.30 -4.67 24.50
CA THR A 359 12.69 -4.87 25.82
C THR A 359 11.70 -6.03 25.82
N ILE A 360 10.82 -6.11 24.82
CA ILE A 360 9.88 -7.23 24.67
C ILE A 360 10.65 -8.57 24.55
N LYS A 361 11.73 -8.61 23.76
CA LYS A 361 12.59 -9.80 23.63
C LYS A 361 13.28 -10.16 24.95
N SER A 362 13.71 -9.15 25.71
CA SER A 362 14.31 -9.33 27.04
C SER A 362 13.30 -9.88 28.06
N ILE A 363 12.06 -9.37 28.07
CA ILE A 363 10.97 -9.84 28.93
C ILE A 363 10.63 -11.29 28.59
N LYS A 364 10.41 -11.61 27.32
CA LYS A 364 10.17 -13.00 26.88
C LYS A 364 11.32 -13.94 27.23
N LYS A 365 12.57 -13.47 27.15
CA LYS A 365 13.75 -14.25 27.57
C LYS A 365 13.83 -14.43 29.09
N LYS A 366 13.40 -13.46 29.89
CA LYS A 366 13.35 -13.60 31.36
C LYS A 366 12.23 -14.54 31.81
N GLU A 367 11.03 -14.40 31.24
CA GLU A 367 9.87 -15.21 31.60
C GLU A 367 10.00 -16.66 31.14
N HIS A 368 10.47 -16.88 29.91
CA HIS A 368 10.57 -18.24 29.34
C HIS A 368 11.98 -18.82 29.34
N GLY A 369 12.99 -18.07 29.77
CA GLY A 369 14.39 -18.51 29.74
C GLY A 369 14.66 -19.74 30.60
N ALA A 370 14.08 -19.80 31.80
CA ALA A 370 14.21 -20.98 32.67
C ALA A 370 13.53 -22.23 32.06
N ALA A 371 12.37 -22.05 31.42
CA ALA A 371 11.66 -23.13 30.75
C ALA A 371 12.42 -23.63 29.51
N LEU A 372 13.01 -22.74 28.72
CA LEU A 372 13.84 -23.08 27.55
C LEU A 372 15.16 -23.75 27.96
N LEU A 373 15.80 -23.32 29.05
CA LEU A 373 16.99 -23.99 29.60
C LEU A 373 16.65 -25.39 30.15
N SER A 374 15.50 -25.53 30.81
CA SER A 374 14.96 -26.83 31.25
C SER A 374 14.71 -27.76 30.06
N LEU A 375 14.08 -27.24 29.00
CA LEU A 375 13.81 -28.01 27.78
C LEU A 375 15.11 -28.44 27.11
N ARG A 376 16.07 -27.52 26.96
CA ARG A 376 17.39 -27.83 26.41
C ARG A 376 18.10 -28.94 27.20
N ARG A 377 18.11 -28.86 28.54
CA ARG A 377 18.71 -29.92 29.38
C ARG A 377 18.00 -31.26 29.23
N ARG A 378 16.67 -31.26 29.10
CA ARG A 378 15.91 -32.51 28.85
C ARG A 378 16.20 -33.09 27.47
N VAL A 379 16.34 -32.24 26.45
CA VAL A 379 16.71 -32.67 25.10
C VAL A 379 18.15 -33.20 25.08
N GLU A 380 19.09 -32.55 25.78
CA GLU A 380 20.47 -33.05 25.94
C GLU A 380 20.51 -34.38 26.71
N SER A 381 19.74 -34.54 27.79
CA SER A 381 19.61 -35.83 28.51
C SER A 381 19.07 -36.93 27.61
N PHE A 382 17.98 -36.66 26.90
CA PHE A 382 17.35 -37.61 25.99
C PHE A 382 18.27 -37.97 24.81
N HIS A 383 19.03 -37.00 24.30
CA HIS A 383 20.03 -37.25 23.27
C HIS A 383 21.18 -38.12 23.76
N ASN A 384 21.67 -37.88 24.98
CA ASN A 384 22.70 -38.71 25.61
C ASN A 384 22.20 -40.13 25.94
N GLU A 385 20.94 -40.26 26.38
CA GLU A 385 20.27 -41.55 26.59
C GLU A 385 20.09 -42.31 25.28
N LEU A 386 19.71 -41.62 24.19
CA LEU A 386 19.66 -42.21 22.86
C LEU A 386 21.02 -42.71 22.39
N ILE A 387 22.08 -41.90 22.53
CA ILE A 387 23.45 -42.31 22.20
C ILE A 387 23.86 -43.55 23.02
N GLY A 388 23.55 -43.57 24.32
CA GLY A 388 23.82 -44.72 25.19
C GLY A 388 23.02 -45.98 24.84
N LEU A 389 21.82 -45.85 24.28
CA LEU A 389 20.97 -46.96 23.83
C LEU A 389 21.33 -47.45 22.43
N THR A 390 21.81 -46.58 21.55
CA THR A 390 22.16 -46.93 20.16
C THR A 390 23.59 -47.41 19.97
N GLY A 391 24.44 -47.37 21.01
CA GLY A 391 25.77 -47.96 20.99
C GLY A 391 26.65 -47.44 19.84
N ALA A 392 26.83 -46.12 19.77
CA ALA A 392 27.88 -45.49 18.98
C ALA A 392 29.03 -45.09 19.90
#